data_AF-A0A7V0JDQ8-F1
#
_entry.id   AF-A0A7V0JDQ8-F1
#
_cell.length_a   1.000
_cell.length_b   1.000
_cell.length_c   1.000
_cell.angle_alpha   90.00
_cell.angle_beta   90.00
_cell.angle_gamma   90.00
#
_symmetry.space_group_name_H-M   'P 1'
#
loop_
_entity.id
_entity.type
_entity.pdbx_description
1 polymer ?
#
loop_
_entity_poly.entity_id
_entity_poly.type
_entity_poly.pdbx_seq_one_letter_code
_entity_poly.pdbx_strand_id
1 'polypeptide(L)'
;SRMIDQMVQAARSGRQNIAEGSRAAATSSQTELRLVNVARANALICLIHQTNYLLDQQIAALEKQFVEEGGYSEQLAAKLLQHRSDQTDQTDFPPCPQCGKPMVLRTAKTGQSAGKQFLGCSGYPDCKGVKDL
;
A
#
# COMPACT_ATOMS: atom_id res chain seq x y z
N SER A 1 2.73 -27.43 -26.49
CA SER A 1 1.96 -28.68 -26.31
C SER A 1 0.93 -28.76 -27.42
N ARG A 2 0.74 -29.93 -28.04
CA ARG A 2 -0.19 -30.16 -29.17
C ARG A 2 -1.61 -29.62 -28.90
N MET A 3 -2.04 -29.61 -27.64
CA MET A 3 -3.33 -29.08 -27.21
C MET A 3 -3.44 -27.55 -27.32
N ILE A 4 -2.34 -26.83 -27.06
CA ILE A 4 -2.27 -25.36 -27.18
C ILE A 4 -2.36 -24.95 -28.65
N ASP A 5 -1.64 -25.63 -29.55
CA ASP A 5 -1.68 -25.34 -30.99
C ASP A 5 -3.06 -25.61 -31.59
N GLN A 6 -3.73 -26.69 -31.16
CA GLN A 6 -5.10 -26.98 -31.57
C GLN A 6 -6.09 -25.89 -31.10
N MET A 7 -5.94 -25.37 -29.89
CA MET A 7 -6.76 -24.26 -29.40
C MET A 7 -6.50 -22.95 -30.15
N VAL A 8 -5.24 -22.62 -30.43
CA VAL A 8 -4.86 -21.43 -31.21
C VAL A 8 -5.40 -21.52 -32.64
N GLN A 9 -5.33 -22.70 -33.27
CA GLN A 9 -5.84 -22.93 -34.61
C GLN A 9 -7.37 -22.87 -34.67
N ALA A 10 -8.07 -23.36 -33.64
CA ALA A 10 -9.53 -23.21 -33.50
C ALA A 10 -9.97 -21.75 -33.28
N ALA A 11 -9.21 -20.96 -32.52
CA ALA A 11 -9.48 -19.53 -32.35
C ALA A 11 -9.28 -18.75 -33.67
N ARG A 12 -8.24 -19.08 -34.44
CA ARG A 12 -7.96 -18.49 -35.76
C ARG A 12 -9.04 -18.87 -36.79
N SER A 13 -9.46 -20.14 -36.81
CA SER A 13 -10.55 -20.59 -37.70
C SER A 13 -11.89 -19.96 -37.31
N GLY A 14 -12.14 -19.67 -36.02
CA GLY A 14 -13.32 -18.92 -35.59
C GLY A 14 -13.43 -17.53 -36.25
N ARG A 15 -12.31 -16.80 -36.36
CA ARG A 15 -12.28 -15.50 -37.06
C ARG A 15 -12.57 -15.63 -38.55
N GLN A 16 -12.06 -16.68 -39.17
CA GLN A 16 -12.22 -16.97 -40.59
C GLN A 16 -13.65 -17.42 -40.92
N ASN A 17 -14.24 -18.28 -40.07
CA ASN A 17 -15.62 -18.72 -40.13
C ASN A 17 -16.62 -17.56 -39.93
N ILE A 18 -16.30 -16.58 -39.08
CA ILE A 18 -17.12 -15.37 -38.91
C ILE A 18 -17.07 -14.52 -40.19
N ALA A 19 -15.88 -14.31 -40.76
CA ALA A 19 -15.73 -13.52 -41.99
C ALA A 19 -16.42 -14.16 -43.19
N GLU A 20 -16.34 -15.49 -43.32
CA GLU A 20 -17.03 -16.26 -44.36
C GLU A 20 -18.55 -16.31 -44.11
N GLY A 21 -18.98 -16.48 -42.86
CA GLY A 21 -20.39 -16.42 -42.46
C GLY A 21 -21.02 -15.04 -42.69
N SER A 22 -20.29 -13.96 -42.46
CA SER A 22 -20.73 -12.59 -42.79
C SER A 22 -20.83 -12.33 -44.29
N ARG A 23 -20.05 -13.03 -45.14
CA ARG A 23 -20.22 -12.96 -46.61
C ARG A 23 -21.43 -13.76 -47.09
N ALA A 24 -21.77 -14.86 -46.39
CA ALA A 24 -22.98 -15.65 -46.62
C ALA A 24 -24.27 -15.02 -46.05
N ALA A 25 -24.14 -13.94 -45.26
CA ALA A 25 -25.21 -13.22 -44.57
C ALA A 25 -26.31 -12.66 -45.49
N ALA A 26 -26.04 -12.52 -46.79
CA ALA A 26 -27.03 -12.12 -47.80
C ALA A 26 -28.20 -13.13 -47.99
N THR A 27 -28.26 -14.23 -47.21
CA THR A 27 -29.23 -15.32 -47.39
C THR A 27 -30.30 -15.48 -46.29
N SER A 28 -30.16 -14.94 -45.07
CA SER A 28 -31.25 -14.90 -44.05
C SER A 28 -30.94 -14.06 -42.80
N SER A 29 -31.87 -13.19 -42.39
CA SER A 29 -31.76 -12.32 -41.19
C SER A 29 -31.64 -13.07 -39.86
N GLN A 30 -32.13 -14.31 -39.76
CA GLN A 30 -32.02 -15.11 -38.53
C GLN A 30 -30.58 -15.61 -38.31
N THR A 31 -29.85 -15.88 -39.40
CA THR A 31 -28.46 -16.31 -39.37
C THR A 31 -27.53 -15.16 -39.01
N GLU A 32 -27.83 -13.94 -39.49
CA GLU A 32 -27.13 -12.71 -39.11
C GLU A 32 -27.22 -12.41 -37.61
N LEU A 33 -28.43 -12.48 -37.03
CA LEU A 33 -28.64 -12.26 -35.60
C LEU A 33 -27.82 -13.23 -34.72
N ARG A 34 -27.72 -14.51 -35.13
CA ARG A 34 -26.92 -15.51 -34.40
C ARG A 34 -25.43 -15.22 -34.48
N LEU A 35 -24.91 -14.87 -35.65
CA LEU A 35 -23.49 -14.53 -35.85
C LEU A 35 -23.09 -13.28 -35.06
N VAL A 36 -23.95 -12.26 -35.01
CA VAL A 36 -23.69 -11.03 -34.22
C VAL A 36 -23.61 -11.35 -32.73
N ASN A 37 -24.48 -12.23 -32.20
CA ASN A 37 -24.42 -12.61 -30.79
C ASN A 37 -23.15 -13.39 -30.43
N VAL A 38 -22.69 -14.28 -31.31
CA VAL A 38 -21.41 -14.99 -31.14
C VAL A 38 -20.23 -14.02 -31.20
N ALA A 39 -20.23 -13.08 -32.15
CA ALA A 39 -19.19 -12.06 -32.25
C ALA A 39 -19.15 -11.17 -30.99
N ARG A 40 -20.31 -10.78 -30.45
CA ARG A 40 -20.44 -10.06 -29.18
C ARG A 40 -19.88 -10.87 -28.00
N ALA A 41 -20.24 -12.14 -27.88
CA ALA A 41 -19.74 -13.01 -26.83
C ALA A 41 -18.21 -13.15 -26.88
N ASN A 42 -17.65 -13.35 -28.09
CA ASN A 42 -16.20 -13.43 -28.29
C ASN A 42 -15.50 -12.11 -27.94
N ALA A 43 -16.10 -10.96 -28.29
CA ALA A 43 -15.57 -9.65 -27.90
C ALA A 43 -15.56 -9.47 -26.37
N LEU A 44 -16.64 -9.90 -25.69
CA LEU A 44 -16.71 -9.85 -24.22
C LEU A 44 -15.64 -10.72 -23.55
N ILE A 45 -15.42 -11.93 -24.06
CA ILE A 45 -14.36 -12.81 -23.54
C ILE A 45 -12.98 -12.14 -23.69
N CYS A 46 -12.69 -11.56 -24.86
CA CYS A 46 -11.45 -10.81 -25.06
C CYS A 46 -11.30 -9.65 -24.08
N LEU A 47 -12.38 -8.90 -23.83
CA LEU A 47 -12.36 -7.81 -22.87
C LEU A 47 -12.11 -8.30 -21.44
N ILE A 48 -12.78 -9.38 -21.01
CA ILE A 48 -12.58 -9.99 -19.68
C ILE A 48 -11.12 -10.44 -19.51
N HIS A 49 -10.55 -11.08 -20.53
CA HIS A 49 -9.14 -11.48 -20.48
C HIS A 49 -8.21 -10.28 -20.38
N GLN A 50 -8.47 -9.22 -21.14
CA GLN A 50 -7.68 -7.98 -21.06
C GLN A 50 -7.81 -7.30 -19.70
N THR A 51 -9.00 -7.27 -19.10
CA THR A 51 -9.20 -6.70 -17.77
C THR A 51 -8.48 -7.52 -16.71
N ASN A 52 -8.54 -8.84 -16.78
CA ASN A 52 -7.83 -9.70 -15.82
C ASN A 52 -6.32 -9.48 -15.91
N TYR A 53 -5.76 -9.45 -17.12
CA TYR A 53 -4.34 -9.17 -17.32
C TYR A 53 -3.92 -7.82 -16.72
N LEU A 54 -4.71 -6.76 -16.93
CA LEU A 54 -4.43 -5.44 -16.39
C LEU A 54 -4.58 -5.38 -14.86
N LEU A 55 -5.50 -6.16 -14.29
CA LEU A 55 -5.67 -6.27 -12.84
C LEU A 55 -4.49 -7.01 -12.22
N ASP A 56 -4.05 -8.13 -12.81
CA ASP A 56 -2.88 -8.87 -12.35
C ASP A 56 -1.62 -8.00 -12.38
N GLN A 57 -1.44 -7.20 -13.44
CA GLN A 57 -0.32 -6.28 -13.54
C GLN A 57 -0.37 -5.18 -12.47
N GLN A 58 -1.55 -4.66 -12.15
CA GLN A 58 -1.72 -3.67 -11.08
C GLN A 58 -1.43 -4.28 -9.70
N ILE A 59 -1.91 -5.49 -9.42
CA ILE A 59 -1.65 -6.18 -8.16
C ILE A 59 -0.14 -6.39 -7.99
N ALA A 60 0.54 -6.92 -8.99
CA ALA A 60 1.99 -7.15 -8.93
C ALA A 60 2.78 -5.84 -8.71
N ALA A 61 2.34 -4.73 -9.33
CA ALA A 61 2.96 -3.43 -9.12
C ALA A 61 2.77 -2.92 -7.69
N LEU A 62 1.54 -3.05 -7.15
CA LEU A 62 1.21 -2.66 -5.77
C LEU A 62 1.96 -3.51 -4.75
N GLU A 63 2.07 -4.83 -4.96
CA GLU A 63 2.83 -5.73 -4.10
C GLU A 63 4.30 -5.32 -4.04
N LYS A 64 4.91 -5.02 -5.20
CA LYS A 64 6.30 -4.56 -5.26
C LYS A 64 6.48 -3.25 -4.49
N GLN A 65 5.59 -2.28 -4.71
CA GLN A 65 5.64 -1.02 -4.00
C GLN A 65 5.48 -1.22 -2.48
N PHE A 66 4.58 -2.10 -2.05
CA PHE A 66 4.39 -2.42 -0.64
C PHE A 66 5.63 -3.04 0.00
N VAL A 67 6.35 -3.91 -0.73
CA VAL A 67 7.60 -4.52 -0.23
C VAL A 67 8.74 -3.49 -0.13
N GLU A 68 8.84 -2.55 -1.08
CA GLU A 68 9.91 -1.54 -1.09
C GLU A 68 9.65 -0.38 -0.11
N GLU A 69 8.43 0.14 -0.05
CA GLU A 69 8.08 1.36 0.69
C GLU A 69 7.37 1.09 2.03
N GLY A 70 6.92 -0.15 2.25
CA GLY A 70 6.07 -0.51 3.39
C GLY A 70 4.62 -0.04 3.25
N GLY A 71 3.75 -0.55 4.12
CA GLY A 71 2.35 -0.14 4.18
C GLY A 71 2.14 1.18 4.91
N TYR A 72 0.88 1.65 4.92
CA TYR A 72 0.49 2.89 5.59
C TYR A 72 0.80 2.86 7.10
N SER A 73 0.59 1.72 7.76
CA SER A 73 0.84 1.55 9.20
C SER A 73 2.32 1.67 9.53
N GLU A 74 3.18 1.05 8.73
CA GLU A 74 4.63 1.09 8.85
C GLU A 74 5.15 2.52 8.59
N GLN A 75 4.64 3.17 7.55
CA GLN A 75 4.98 4.56 7.23
C GLN A 75 4.55 5.52 8.34
N LEU A 76 3.35 5.34 8.91
CA LEU A 76 2.88 6.15 10.03
C LEU A 76 3.72 5.92 11.29
N ALA A 77 4.06 4.66 11.59
CA ALA A 77 4.95 4.33 12.69
C ALA A 77 6.35 4.96 12.53
N ALA A 78 6.91 4.92 11.32
CA ALA A 78 8.19 5.56 11.01
C ALA A 78 8.14 7.08 11.24
N LYS A 79 7.07 7.75 10.78
CA LYS A 79 6.87 9.19 11.02
C LYS A 79 6.71 9.53 12.50
N LEU A 80 6.01 8.70 13.28
CA LEU A 80 5.86 8.90 14.72
C LEU A 80 7.20 8.77 15.46
N LEU A 81 8.05 7.81 15.05
CA LEU A 81 9.39 7.66 15.61
C LEU A 81 10.28 8.88 15.31
N GLN A 82 10.21 9.42 14.08
CA GLN A 82 10.90 10.66 13.71
C GLN A 82 10.44 11.84 14.55
N HIS A 83 9.12 12.04 14.68
CA HIS A 83 8.59 13.13 15.49
C HIS A 83 8.97 13.01 16.97
N ARG A 84 9.16 11.78 17.47
CA ARG A 84 9.67 11.53 18.83
C ARG A 84 11.16 11.83 18.94
N SER A 85 12.00 11.49 17.95
CA SER A 85 13.44 11.80 18.00
C SER A 85 13.70 13.30 17.94
N ASP A 86 12.95 14.03 17.12
CA ASP A 86 13.10 15.48 16.99
C ASP A 86 12.75 16.20 18.31
N GLN A 87 11.78 15.68 19.06
CA GLN A 87 11.43 16.20 20.39
C GLN A 87 12.50 15.93 21.46
N THR A 88 13.36 14.91 21.29
CA THR A 88 14.41 14.61 22.27
C THR A 88 15.68 15.44 22.10
N ASP A 89 15.94 15.98 20.90
CA ASP A 89 17.11 16.82 20.64
C ASP A 89 16.90 18.30 21.01
N GLN A 90 15.64 18.75 21.18
CA GLN A 90 15.30 20.12 21.58
C GLN A 90 14.96 20.25 23.07
N THR A 91 15.83 19.75 23.95
CA THR A 91 15.84 20.23 25.33
C THR A 91 17.05 21.13 25.53
N ASP A 92 16.85 22.46 25.49
CA ASP A 92 17.85 23.50 25.81
C ASP A 92 18.37 23.44 27.27
N PHE A 93 18.04 22.38 28.00
CA PHE A 93 18.41 22.21 29.39
C PHE A 93 19.80 21.58 29.51
N PRO A 94 20.65 22.08 30.42
CA PRO A 94 21.97 21.50 30.62
C PRO A 94 21.87 20.03 31.06
N PRO A 95 22.90 19.21 30.74
CA PRO A 95 22.94 17.81 31.15
C PRO A 95 22.93 17.67 32.68
N CYS A 96 22.46 16.52 33.16
CA CYS A 96 22.35 16.24 34.58
C CYS A 96 23.73 16.29 35.26
N PRO A 97 23.91 17.07 36.35
CA PRO A 97 25.20 17.18 37.02
C PRO A 97 25.69 15.89 37.69
N GLN A 98 24.80 14.90 37.89
CA GLN A 98 25.15 13.63 38.54
C GLN A 98 25.60 12.55 37.54
N CYS A 99 25.14 12.56 36.30
CA CYS A 99 25.42 11.47 35.34
C CYS A 99 25.56 11.89 33.88
N GLY A 100 25.40 13.17 33.54
CA GLY A 100 25.53 13.70 32.18
C GLY A 100 24.34 13.44 31.24
N LYS A 101 23.35 12.63 31.63
CA LYS A 101 22.13 12.37 30.83
C LYS A 101 21.25 13.63 30.67
N PRO A 102 20.43 13.75 29.61
CA PRO A 102 19.56 14.91 29.41
C PRO A 102 18.54 15.07 30.54
N MET A 103 18.17 16.31 30.85
CA MET A 103 17.18 16.66 31.85
C MET A 103 15.81 16.90 31.22
N VAL A 104 14.74 16.47 31.90
CA VAL A 104 13.35 16.58 31.42
C VAL A 104 12.54 17.39 32.42
N LEU A 105 11.69 18.30 31.92
CA LEU A 105 10.77 19.08 32.73
C LEU A 105 9.69 18.19 33.35
N ARG A 106 9.53 18.26 34.67
CA ARG A 106 8.54 17.48 35.43
C ARG A 106 7.82 18.39 36.42
N THR A 107 6.60 18.00 36.81
CA THR A 107 5.81 18.71 37.82
C THR A 107 5.73 17.88 39.09
N ALA A 108 5.99 18.50 40.24
CA ALA A 108 5.89 17.84 41.54
C ALA A 108 4.41 17.52 41.86
N LYS A 109 4.12 16.25 42.17
CA LYS A 109 2.75 15.77 42.41
C LYS A 109 2.29 15.92 43.86
N THR A 110 3.21 15.95 44.82
CA THR A 110 2.90 15.89 46.27
C THR A 110 3.87 16.75 47.09
N GLY A 111 3.47 17.10 48.31
CA GLY A 111 4.26 17.90 49.25
C GLY A 111 4.11 19.41 49.10
N GLN A 112 4.96 20.18 49.78
CA GLN A 112 4.90 21.65 49.80
C GLN A 112 5.18 22.29 48.44
N SER A 113 5.92 21.58 47.58
CA SER A 113 6.24 22.00 46.21
C SER A 113 5.25 21.45 45.18
N ALA A 114 4.12 20.88 45.59
CA ALA A 114 3.12 20.37 44.66
C ALA A 114 2.69 21.45 43.64
N GLY A 115 2.68 21.10 42.36
CA GLY A 115 2.39 22.01 41.26
C GLY A 115 3.59 22.80 40.70
N LYS A 116 4.72 22.86 41.42
CA LYS A 116 5.95 23.48 40.87
C LYS A 116 6.62 22.56 39.85
N GLN A 117 7.16 23.15 38.79
CA GLN A 117 7.95 22.46 37.79
C GLN A 117 9.43 22.41 38.20
N PHE A 118 10.13 21.34 37.81
CA PHE A 118 11.56 21.14 38.05
C PHE A 118 12.18 20.32 36.91
N LEU A 119 13.50 20.41 36.74
CA LEU A 119 14.24 19.56 35.82
C LEU A 119 14.66 18.29 36.54
N GLY A 120 14.17 17.13 36.07
CA GLY A 120 14.55 15.82 36.57
C GLY A 120 15.39 15.04 35.55
N CYS A 121 16.33 14.22 36.02
CA CYS A 121 17.12 13.37 35.13
C CYS A 121 16.23 12.39 34.33
N SER A 122 16.47 12.27 33.02
CA SER A 122 15.83 11.25 32.15
C SER A 122 16.10 9.81 32.61
N GLY A 123 17.21 9.57 33.30
CA GLY A 123 17.62 8.26 33.82
C GLY A 123 17.01 7.86 35.17
N TYR A 124 15.97 8.54 35.66
CA TYR A 124 15.24 8.10 36.85
C TYR A 124 14.55 6.74 36.59
N PRO A 125 14.58 5.75 37.52
CA PRO A 125 14.94 5.87 38.94
C PRO A 125 16.43 5.72 39.27
N ASP A 126 17.26 5.29 38.32
CA ASP A 126 18.68 4.98 38.54
C ASP A 126 19.50 6.23 38.88
N CYS A 127 19.12 7.38 38.32
CA CYS A 127 19.66 8.69 38.68
C CYS A 127 18.56 9.60 39.23
N LYS A 128 18.75 10.12 40.44
CA LYS A 128 17.82 11.02 41.13
C LYS A 128 18.22 12.50 41.03
N GLY A 129 18.99 12.86 40.00
CA GLY A 129 19.44 14.24 39.79
C GLY A 129 18.26 15.17 39.50
N VAL A 130 18.20 16.27 40.26
CA VAL A 130 17.17 17.30 40.16
C VAL A 130 17.85 18.67 40.08
N LYS A 131 17.27 19.59 39.31
CA LYS A 131 17.64 21.00 39.27
C LYS A 131 16.36 21.82 39.28
N ASP A 132 16.33 22.87 40.10
CA ASP A 132 15.23 23.82 40.11
C ASP A 132 15.26 24.68 38.82
N LEU A 133 14.08 25.11 38.36
CA LEU A 133 13.95 26.04 37.24
C LEU A 133 14.29 27.47 37.65
#